data_AF-A0A842VXP4-F1
#
_entry.id   AF-A0A842VXP4-F1
#
_cell.length_a   1.000
_cell.length_b   1.000
_cell.length_c   1.000
_cell.angle_alpha   90.00
_cell.angle_beta   90.00
_cell.angle_gamma   90.00
#
_symmetry.space_group_name_H-M   'P 1'
#
loop_
_entity.id
_entity.type
_entity.pdbx_description
1 polymer ?
#
loop_
_entity_poly.entity_id
_entity_poly.type
_entity_poly.pdbx_seq_one_letter_code
_entity_poly.pdbx_strand_id
1 'polypeptide(L)'
;MISQILLGEDPQRDQIRKDVASLVKIMRNYTKNNKEITKQILEFLGEDFRFIYFLSRGASLSAAYQAAFAAKSYGRLYAEGLSIGLFFHGPFQIADENFRCIFFIGDDYTEQSEDILPRLINLTTKKFGSGKTVLINNNKTLAEKVKDNPNVLLIEYEYSNTALSPIYQMFTSMLTFMDIALKRGLIMFL
;
A
#
# COMPACT_ATOMS: atom_id res chain seq x y z
N MET A 1 -9.86 -28.48 6.94
CA MET A 1 -11.12 -29.25 6.80
C MET A 1 -10.93 -30.72 7.16
N ILE A 2 -10.12 -31.53 6.45
CA ILE A 2 -9.81 -32.92 6.88
C ILE A 2 -9.06 -32.96 8.22
N SER A 3 -8.07 -32.07 8.41
CA SER A 3 -7.30 -31.98 9.65
C SER A 3 -8.14 -31.61 10.89
N GLN A 4 -9.09 -30.68 10.75
CA GLN A 4 -10.02 -30.29 11.83
C GLN A 4 -10.97 -31.43 12.21
N ILE A 5 -11.42 -32.22 11.23
CA ILE A 5 -12.27 -33.39 11.46
C ILE A 5 -11.48 -34.50 12.17
N LEU A 6 -10.19 -34.67 11.86
CA LEU A 6 -9.33 -35.69 12.48
C LEU A 6 -8.78 -35.30 13.86
N LEU A 7 -8.50 -34.02 14.10
CA LEU A 7 -7.88 -33.53 15.34
C LEU A 7 -8.88 -32.95 16.35
N GLY A 8 -10.14 -32.73 15.95
CA GLY A 8 -11.17 -32.09 16.79
C GLY A 8 -10.97 -30.57 16.97
N GLU A 9 -9.87 -30.01 16.46
CA GLU A 9 -9.56 -28.59 16.47
C GLU A 9 -8.76 -28.18 15.22
N ASP A 10 -8.72 -26.88 14.93
CA ASP A 10 -7.90 -26.36 13.84
C ASP A 10 -6.42 -26.38 14.22
N PRO A 11 -5.56 -27.18 13.56
CA PRO A 11 -4.13 -27.22 13.86
C PRO A 11 -3.44 -25.87 13.64
N GLN A 12 -4.04 -24.94 12.89
CA GLN A 12 -3.50 -23.60 12.67
C GLN A 12 -4.02 -22.57 13.69
N ARG A 13 -4.92 -22.94 14.60
CA ARG A 13 -5.60 -21.99 15.51
C ARG A 13 -4.63 -21.10 16.28
N ASP A 14 -3.59 -21.68 16.87
CA ASP A 14 -2.63 -20.93 17.66
C ASP A 14 -1.69 -20.10 16.80
N GLN A 15 -1.36 -20.56 15.59
CA GLN A 15 -0.59 -19.78 14.65
C GLN A 15 -1.38 -18.56 14.18
N ILE A 16 -2.64 -18.74 13.79
CA ILE A 16 -3.53 -17.63 13.39
C ILE A 16 -3.67 -16.62 14.54
N ARG A 17 -3.83 -17.08 15.79
CA ARG A 17 -3.86 -16.19 16.97
C ARG A 17 -2.57 -15.38 17.11
N LYS A 18 -1.41 -16.00 16.95
CA LYS A 18 -0.11 -15.30 16.98
C LYS A 18 0.04 -14.31 15.84
N ASP A 19 -0.42 -14.67 14.64
CA ASP A 19 -0.38 -13.81 13.45
C ASP A 19 -1.29 -12.59 13.60
N VAL A 20 -2.50 -12.76 14.14
CA VAL A 20 -3.42 -11.66 14.44
C VAL A 20 -2.87 -10.79 15.57
N ALA A 21 -2.33 -11.39 16.64
CA ALA A 21 -1.74 -10.63 17.75
C ALA A 21 -0.52 -9.79 17.31
N SER A 22 0.33 -10.34 16.45
CA SER A 22 1.46 -9.60 15.87
C SER A 22 1.00 -8.50 14.92
N LEU A 23 -0.02 -8.74 14.09
CA LEU A 23 -0.65 -7.72 13.26
C LEU A 23 -1.20 -6.55 14.09
N VAL A 24 -1.93 -6.83 15.17
CA VAL A 24 -2.43 -5.80 16.09
C VAL A 24 -1.28 -5.01 16.71
N LYS A 25 -0.17 -5.68 17.07
CA LYS A 25 1.02 -5.01 17.62
C LYS A 25 1.63 -4.02 16.63
N ILE A 26 1.83 -4.41 15.36
CA ILE A 26 2.39 -3.51 14.35
C ILE A 26 1.43 -2.36 14.00
N MET A 27 0.12 -2.60 13.98
CA MET A 27 -0.89 -1.54 13.77
C MET A 27 -0.86 -0.52 14.92
N ARG A 28 -0.76 -0.97 16.18
CA ARG A 28 -0.62 -0.08 17.34
C ARG A 28 0.69 0.72 17.30
N ASN A 29 1.76 0.14 16.78
CA ASN A 29 3.01 0.87 16.59
C ASN A 29 2.86 1.94 15.50
N TYR A 30 2.19 1.62 14.39
CA TYR A 30 1.89 2.59 13.35
C TYR A 30 1.11 3.79 13.89
N THR A 31 0.09 3.57 14.73
CA THR A 31 -0.71 4.67 15.31
C THR A 31 0.08 5.66 16.17
N LYS A 32 1.28 5.30 16.66
CA LYS A 32 2.12 6.24 17.42
C LYS A 32 2.73 7.32 16.52
N ASN A 33 2.95 7.00 15.26
CA ASN A 33 3.66 7.85 14.29
C ASN A 33 2.81 8.20 13.06
N ASN A 34 1.53 7.81 13.03
CA ASN A 34 0.67 7.93 11.85
C ASN A 34 0.57 9.37 11.33
N LYS A 35 0.49 10.37 12.22
CA LYS A 35 0.41 11.78 11.82
C LYS A 35 1.66 12.25 11.08
N GLU A 36 2.82 11.80 11.52
CA GLU A 36 4.11 12.12 10.91
C GLU A 36 4.28 11.37 9.58
N ILE A 37 3.95 10.06 9.55
CA ILE A 37 3.94 9.28 8.31
C ILE A 37 3.00 9.89 7.27
N THR A 38 1.77 10.26 7.68
CA THR A 38 0.81 10.93 6.80
C THR A 38 1.36 12.26 6.30
N LYS A 39 2.02 13.04 7.17
CA LYS A 39 2.66 14.29 6.76
C LYS A 39 3.74 14.04 5.71
N GLN A 40 4.62 13.06 5.91
CA GLN A 40 5.65 12.67 4.95
C GLN A 40 5.06 12.23 3.62
N ILE A 41 4.02 11.39 3.64
CA ILE A 41 3.30 10.95 2.43
C ILE A 41 2.73 12.14 1.66
N LEU A 42 2.10 13.08 2.37
CA LEU A 42 1.51 14.27 1.76
C LEU A 42 2.56 15.23 1.18
N GLU A 43 3.58 15.56 1.95
CA GLU A 43 4.67 16.44 1.50
C GLU A 43 5.40 15.83 0.30
N PHE A 44 5.59 14.51 0.34
CA PHE A 44 6.17 13.77 -0.75
C PHE A 44 5.27 13.83 -1.99
N LEU A 45 4.00 13.40 -1.92
CA LEU A 45 3.09 13.41 -3.07
C LEU A 45 2.79 14.83 -3.58
N GLY A 46 2.90 15.85 -2.73
CA GLY A 46 2.51 17.22 -3.03
C GLY A 46 0.99 17.42 -3.02
N GLU A 47 0.54 18.65 -3.26
CA GLU A 47 -0.87 19.03 -3.11
C GLU A 47 -1.65 19.10 -4.44
N ASP A 48 -0.95 19.33 -5.56
CA ASP A 48 -1.53 19.64 -6.88
C ASP A 48 -1.74 18.44 -7.81
N PHE A 49 -2.02 17.25 -7.27
CA PHE A 49 -2.33 16.09 -8.13
C PHE A 49 -3.83 15.89 -8.30
N ARG A 50 -4.25 15.60 -9.53
CA ARG A 50 -5.67 15.43 -9.90
C ARG A 50 -6.18 14.01 -9.66
N PHE A 51 -5.28 13.03 -9.71
CA PHE A 51 -5.61 11.62 -9.57
C PHE A 51 -4.50 10.87 -8.83
N ILE A 52 -4.87 9.76 -8.20
CA ILE A 52 -3.91 8.85 -7.56
C ILE A 52 -4.26 7.39 -7.84
N TYR A 53 -3.24 6.62 -8.19
CA TYR A 53 -3.33 5.19 -8.41
C TYR A 53 -2.96 4.41 -7.16
N PHE A 54 -3.65 3.29 -6.94
CA PHE A 54 -3.29 2.31 -5.94
C PHE A 54 -3.02 0.98 -6.63
N LEU A 55 -1.77 0.53 -6.59
CA LEU A 55 -1.34 -0.63 -7.36
C LEU A 55 -0.90 -1.77 -6.44
N SER A 56 -1.38 -2.97 -6.73
CA SER A 56 -1.01 -4.16 -5.96
C SER A 56 -1.26 -5.46 -6.75
N ARG A 57 -1.07 -6.61 -6.10
CA ARG A 57 -1.40 -7.94 -6.62
C ARG A 57 -1.82 -8.85 -5.47
N GLY A 58 -2.31 -10.05 -5.80
CA GLY A 58 -2.59 -11.09 -4.82
C GLY A 58 -3.58 -10.59 -3.75
N ALA A 59 -3.33 -10.96 -2.50
CA ALA A 59 -4.18 -10.58 -1.37
C ALA A 59 -4.24 -9.04 -1.18
N SER A 60 -3.12 -8.36 -1.44
CA SER A 60 -2.97 -6.90 -1.24
C SER A 60 -3.76 -6.06 -2.26
N LEU A 61 -4.27 -6.68 -3.33
CA LEU A 61 -5.17 -6.01 -4.28
C LEU A 61 -6.45 -5.48 -3.62
N SER A 62 -6.95 -6.20 -2.60
CA SER A 62 -8.08 -5.73 -1.81
C SER A 62 -7.78 -4.39 -1.10
N ALA A 63 -6.56 -4.21 -0.59
CA ALA A 63 -6.12 -2.97 0.03
C ALA A 63 -6.03 -1.82 -0.99
N ALA A 64 -5.58 -2.10 -2.21
CA ALA A 64 -5.55 -1.11 -3.28
C ALA A 64 -6.96 -0.57 -3.62
N TYR A 65 -7.95 -1.46 -3.77
CA TYR A 65 -9.33 -1.04 -4.02
C TYR A 65 -9.92 -0.26 -2.85
N GLN A 66 -9.67 -0.70 -1.61
CA GLN A 66 -10.15 -0.01 -0.42
C GLN A 66 -9.52 1.39 -0.27
N ALA A 67 -8.22 1.53 -0.52
CA ALA A 67 -7.54 2.82 -0.46
C ALA A 67 -8.06 3.78 -1.54
N ALA A 68 -8.33 3.28 -2.76
CA ALA A 68 -8.96 4.07 -3.80
C ALA A 68 -10.37 4.55 -3.39
N PHE A 69 -11.14 3.69 -2.74
CA PHE A 69 -12.43 4.07 -2.17
C PHE A 69 -12.29 5.12 -1.06
N ALA A 70 -11.31 4.97 -0.15
CA ALA A 70 -11.04 5.94 0.91
C ALA A 70 -10.60 7.30 0.36
N ALA A 71 -9.75 7.33 -0.66
CA ALA A 71 -9.30 8.56 -1.32
C ALA A 71 -10.47 9.32 -1.98
N LYS A 72 -11.39 8.59 -2.63
CA LYS A 72 -12.62 9.16 -3.19
C LYS A 72 -13.56 9.68 -2.11
N SER A 73 -13.76 8.90 -1.05
CA SER A 73 -14.76 9.19 -0.01
C SER A 73 -14.33 10.31 0.93
N TYR A 74 -13.08 10.29 1.39
CA TYR A 74 -12.57 11.23 2.39
C TYR A 74 -11.75 12.35 1.76
N GLY A 75 -10.88 11.99 0.79
CA GLY A 75 -9.97 12.94 0.17
C GLY A 75 -10.57 13.78 -0.96
N ARG A 76 -11.75 13.40 -1.46
CA ARG A 76 -12.38 13.95 -2.70
C ARG A 76 -11.42 13.93 -3.89
N LEU A 77 -10.56 12.92 -3.95
CA LEU A 77 -9.60 12.72 -5.02
C LEU A 77 -10.14 11.69 -6.01
N TYR A 78 -9.94 11.93 -7.31
CA TYR A 78 -10.11 10.86 -8.27
C TYR A 78 -9.06 9.78 -7.96
N ALA A 79 -9.51 8.55 -7.76
CA ALA A 79 -8.63 7.46 -7.40
C ALA A 79 -9.09 6.13 -7.97
N GLU A 80 -8.11 5.35 -8.39
CA GLU A 80 -8.31 4.04 -9.00
C GLU A 80 -7.38 3.01 -8.37
N GLY A 81 -7.96 1.91 -7.89
CA GLY A 81 -7.21 0.74 -7.46
C GLY A 81 -7.12 -0.24 -8.61
N LEU A 82 -5.94 -0.77 -8.90
CA LEU A 82 -5.70 -1.68 -10.02
C LEU A 82 -4.71 -2.77 -9.64
N SER A 83 -4.84 -3.91 -10.32
CA SER A 83 -3.78 -4.91 -10.27
C SER A 83 -2.59 -4.42 -11.12
N ILE A 84 -1.38 -4.73 -10.67
CA ILE A 84 -0.14 -4.38 -11.39
C ILE A 84 -0.15 -4.94 -12.81
N GLY A 85 -0.67 -6.16 -13.01
CA GLY A 85 -0.81 -6.75 -14.34
C GLY A 85 -1.69 -5.91 -15.26
N LEU A 86 -2.86 -5.47 -14.78
CA LEU A 86 -3.77 -4.64 -15.57
C LEU A 86 -3.20 -3.25 -15.87
N PHE A 87 -2.38 -2.71 -14.98
CA PHE A 87 -1.73 -1.42 -15.20
C PHE A 87 -0.84 -1.41 -16.46
N PHE A 88 -0.20 -2.55 -16.81
CA PHE A 88 0.59 -2.69 -18.03
C PHE A 88 -0.24 -2.75 -19.32
N HIS A 89 -1.56 -2.94 -19.25
CA HIS A 89 -2.42 -3.09 -20.43
C HIS A 89 -3.04 -1.78 -20.92
N GLY A 90 -2.55 -0.63 -20.44
CA GLY A 90 -3.02 0.68 -20.88
C GLY A 90 -2.76 1.79 -19.86
N PRO A 91 -3.18 1.62 -18.58
CA PRO A 91 -3.09 2.69 -17.59
C PRO A 91 -1.69 3.29 -17.42
N PHE A 92 -0.62 2.53 -17.59
CA PHE A 92 0.75 3.07 -17.51
C PHE A 92 1.05 4.20 -18.50
N GLN A 93 0.30 4.29 -19.62
CA GLN A 93 0.51 5.30 -20.65
C GLN A 93 0.12 6.71 -20.20
N ILE A 94 -0.66 6.84 -19.12
CA ILE A 94 -1.06 8.14 -18.56
C ILE A 94 -0.03 8.67 -17.55
N ALA A 95 1.02 7.90 -17.26
CA ALA A 95 2.05 8.32 -16.32
C ALA A 95 2.83 9.50 -16.90
N ASP A 96 2.85 10.61 -16.17
CA ASP A 96 3.57 11.85 -16.43
C ASP A 96 4.20 12.38 -15.11
N GLU A 97 4.67 13.62 -15.09
CA GLU A 97 5.17 14.27 -13.87
C GLU A 97 4.09 14.48 -12.79
N ASN A 98 2.81 14.46 -13.15
CA ASN A 98 1.66 14.58 -12.23
C ASN A 98 1.20 13.22 -11.70
N PHE A 99 1.72 12.12 -12.24
CA PHE A 99 1.40 10.77 -11.81
C PHE A 99 1.72 10.57 -10.33
N ARG A 100 0.72 10.12 -9.57
CA ARG A 100 0.85 9.73 -8.16
C ARG A 100 0.39 8.30 -8.00
N CYS A 101 1.18 7.51 -7.29
CA CYS A 101 0.85 6.12 -7.04
C CYS A 101 1.24 5.69 -5.62
N ILE A 102 0.43 4.83 -5.03
CA ILE A 102 0.76 4.08 -3.82
C ILE A 102 0.77 2.59 -4.18
N PHE A 103 1.93 1.95 -4.01
CA PHE A 103 2.05 0.50 -4.13
C PHE A 103 1.85 -0.16 -2.78
N PHE A 104 1.00 -1.19 -2.76
CA PHE A 104 0.84 -2.09 -1.61
C PHE A 104 1.47 -3.44 -1.95
N ILE A 105 2.61 -3.74 -1.34
CA ILE A 105 3.43 -4.90 -1.69
C ILE A 105 3.55 -5.79 -0.45
N GLY A 106 3.14 -7.06 -0.60
CA GLY A 106 3.42 -8.14 0.36
C GLY A 106 4.78 -8.77 0.08
N ASP A 107 5.27 -9.65 0.95
CA ASP A 107 6.50 -10.42 0.74
C ASP A 107 6.23 -11.72 -0.05
N ASP A 108 5.05 -11.84 -0.65
CA ASP A 108 4.62 -13.00 -1.45
C ASP A 108 5.15 -12.93 -2.90
N TYR A 109 6.14 -12.07 -3.16
CA TYR A 109 6.73 -11.91 -4.48
C TYR A 109 7.71 -13.04 -4.77
N THR A 110 7.41 -13.78 -5.83
CA THR A 110 8.32 -14.79 -6.38
C THR A 110 9.51 -14.13 -7.07
N GLU A 111 10.65 -14.84 -7.18
CA GLU A 111 11.87 -14.38 -7.87
C GLU A 111 11.58 -13.81 -9.28
N GLN A 112 10.67 -14.44 -10.04
CA GLN A 112 10.25 -13.98 -11.38
C GLN A 112 9.58 -12.59 -11.37
N SER A 113 9.02 -12.20 -10.22
CA SER A 113 8.34 -10.93 -10.02
C SER A 113 9.27 -9.82 -9.49
N GLU A 114 10.45 -10.19 -9.00
CA GLU A 114 11.39 -9.27 -8.35
C GLU A 114 12.00 -8.24 -9.30
N ASP A 115 12.02 -8.51 -10.61
CA ASP A 115 12.54 -7.58 -11.62
C ASP A 115 11.44 -6.71 -12.22
N ILE A 116 10.20 -7.19 -12.19
CA ILE A 116 9.05 -6.48 -12.78
C ILE A 116 8.70 -5.24 -11.94
N LEU A 117 8.69 -5.37 -10.61
CA LEU A 117 8.32 -4.28 -9.72
C LEU A 117 9.30 -3.09 -9.75
N PRO A 118 10.63 -3.28 -9.56
CA PRO A 118 11.58 -2.18 -9.68
C PRO A 118 11.54 -1.55 -11.07
N ARG A 119 11.36 -2.37 -12.12
CA ARG A 119 11.21 -1.85 -13.48
C ARG A 119 9.97 -0.98 -13.60
N LEU A 120 8.83 -1.40 -13.05
CA LEU A 120 7.60 -0.61 -13.07
C LEU A 120 7.77 0.71 -12.34
N ILE A 121 8.30 0.67 -11.11
CA ILE A 121 8.57 1.87 -10.32
C ILE A 121 9.49 2.81 -11.10
N ASN A 122 10.56 2.30 -11.70
CA ASN A 122 11.44 3.11 -12.55
C ASN A 122 10.74 3.66 -13.81
N LEU A 123 9.85 2.90 -14.44
CA LEU A 123 9.08 3.39 -15.58
C LEU A 123 8.20 4.58 -15.19
N THR A 124 7.49 4.51 -14.06
CA THR A 124 6.58 5.57 -13.60
C THR A 124 7.27 6.76 -12.94
N THR A 125 8.52 6.60 -12.48
CA THR A 125 9.26 7.65 -11.74
C THR A 125 10.42 8.29 -12.53
N LYS A 126 10.91 7.64 -13.59
CA LYS A 126 12.04 8.12 -14.40
C LYS A 126 11.72 8.26 -15.88
N LYS A 127 10.99 7.30 -16.46
CA LYS A 127 10.84 7.20 -17.93
C LYS A 127 9.64 7.95 -18.47
N PHE A 128 8.47 7.75 -17.87
CA PHE A 128 7.22 8.35 -18.34
C PHE A 128 6.91 9.70 -17.68
N GLY A 129 7.61 10.02 -16.59
CA GLY A 129 7.59 11.32 -15.96
C GLY A 129 8.25 11.25 -14.59
N SER A 130 8.49 12.41 -13.97
CA SER A 130 8.95 12.52 -12.58
C SER A 130 7.82 12.22 -11.58
N GLY A 131 6.97 11.25 -11.91
CA GLY A 131 5.85 10.83 -11.08
C GLY A 131 6.33 10.34 -9.73
N LYS A 132 5.51 10.53 -8.70
CA LYS A 132 5.89 10.23 -7.32
C LYS A 132 5.17 9.01 -6.81
N THR A 133 5.94 8.11 -6.21
CA THR A 133 5.46 6.80 -5.78
C THR A 133 5.70 6.58 -4.31
N VAL A 134 4.66 6.22 -3.56
CA VAL A 134 4.80 5.72 -2.18
C VAL A 134 4.76 4.19 -2.22
N LEU A 135 5.70 3.53 -1.55
CA LEU A 135 5.79 2.08 -1.49
C LEU A 135 5.56 1.61 -0.05
N ILE A 136 4.36 1.10 0.23
CA ILE A 136 3.99 0.52 1.51
C ILE A 136 4.23 -1.00 1.42
N ASN A 137 5.29 -1.48 2.08
CA ASN A 137 5.79 -2.84 1.83
C ASN A 137 6.46 -3.51 3.02
N ASN A 138 6.54 -4.84 2.98
CA ASN A 138 7.33 -5.68 3.88
C ASN A 138 8.42 -6.48 3.15
N ASN A 139 8.72 -6.15 1.90
CA ASN A 139 9.71 -6.85 1.08
C ASN A 139 11.04 -6.05 1.06
N LYS A 140 11.98 -6.46 1.91
CA LYS A 140 13.26 -5.75 2.09
C LYS A 140 14.11 -5.73 0.82
N THR A 141 14.09 -6.79 0.02
CA THR A 141 14.83 -6.87 -1.25
C THR A 141 14.36 -5.79 -2.23
N LEU A 142 13.05 -5.59 -2.36
CA LEU A 142 12.49 -4.53 -3.19
C LEU A 142 12.84 -3.14 -2.66
N ALA A 143 12.72 -2.92 -1.34
CA ALA A 143 13.05 -1.66 -0.70
C ALA A 143 14.49 -1.25 -1.03
N GLU A 144 15.45 -2.18 -0.90
CA GLU A 144 16.86 -1.98 -1.24
C GLU A 144 17.07 -1.62 -2.72
N LYS A 145 16.31 -2.24 -3.65
CA LYS A 145 16.43 -1.96 -5.10
C LYS A 145 15.94 -0.56 -5.49
N VAL A 146 15.10 0.10 -4.69
CA VAL A 146 14.47 1.39 -5.06
C VAL A 146 14.79 2.53 -4.10
N LYS A 147 15.51 2.30 -3.00
CA LYS A 147 15.81 3.30 -1.96
C LYS A 147 16.51 4.57 -2.47
N ASP A 148 17.35 4.45 -3.51
CA ASP A 148 18.12 5.58 -4.05
C ASP A 148 17.29 6.41 -5.05
N ASN A 149 16.02 6.07 -5.29
CA ASN A 149 15.16 6.80 -6.20
C ASN A 149 14.48 7.97 -5.45
N PRO A 150 14.79 9.25 -5.77
CA PRO A 150 14.21 10.40 -5.07
C PRO A 150 12.70 10.56 -5.30
N ASN A 151 12.15 9.89 -6.32
CA ASN A 151 10.73 9.86 -6.64
C ASN A 151 10.02 8.64 -6.02
N VAL A 152 10.64 7.99 -5.03
CA VAL A 152 10.05 6.91 -4.23
C VAL A 152 10.14 7.25 -2.74
N LEU A 153 9.00 7.16 -2.04
CA LEU A 153 8.94 7.19 -0.57
C LEU A 153 8.68 5.77 -0.05
N LEU A 154 9.57 5.27 0.80
CA LEU A 154 9.44 3.95 1.42
C LEU A 154 8.71 4.03 2.75
N ILE A 155 7.66 3.21 2.93
CA ILE A 155 6.97 2.98 4.20
C ILE A 155 7.02 1.48 4.49
N GLU A 156 8.00 1.07 5.27
CA GLU A 156 8.25 -0.34 5.57
C GLU A 156 7.50 -0.81 6.82
N TYR A 157 7.05 -2.07 6.81
CA TYR A 157 6.48 -2.73 7.98
C TYR A 157 7.01 -4.16 8.13
N GLU A 158 7.24 -4.60 9.37
CA GLU A 158 7.78 -5.92 9.66
C GLU A 158 6.65 -6.90 10.02
N TYR A 159 6.15 -7.61 9.01
CA TYR A 159 5.12 -8.63 9.18
C TYR A 159 5.30 -9.75 8.15
N SER A 160 5.25 -11.01 8.58
CA SER A 160 5.56 -12.15 7.72
C SER A 160 4.33 -12.79 7.07
N ASN A 161 3.13 -12.67 7.66
CA ASN A 161 1.94 -13.31 7.10
C ASN A 161 1.34 -12.45 5.98
N THR A 162 1.74 -12.74 4.75
CA THR A 162 1.32 -12.00 3.54
C THR A 162 -0.18 -12.06 3.27
N ALA A 163 -0.88 -13.11 3.72
CA ALA A 163 -2.33 -13.22 3.59
C ALA A 163 -3.07 -12.18 4.47
N LEU A 164 -2.46 -11.76 5.58
CA LEU A 164 -3.01 -10.77 6.50
C LEU A 164 -2.41 -9.36 6.33
N SER A 165 -1.32 -9.21 5.57
CA SER A 165 -0.75 -7.91 5.16
C SER A 165 -1.78 -6.90 4.62
N PRO A 166 -2.82 -7.29 3.85
CA PRO A 166 -3.80 -6.33 3.35
C PRO A 166 -4.54 -5.60 4.47
N ILE A 167 -4.73 -6.22 5.63
CA ILE A 167 -5.38 -5.57 6.78
C ILE A 167 -4.51 -4.42 7.30
N TYR A 168 -3.19 -4.63 7.40
CA TYR A 168 -2.27 -3.55 7.76
C TYR A 168 -2.32 -2.42 6.74
N GLN A 169 -2.23 -2.74 5.45
CA GLN A 169 -2.23 -1.77 4.35
C GLN A 169 -3.54 -0.95 4.27
N MET A 170 -4.70 -1.60 4.44
CA MET A 170 -5.99 -0.92 4.54
C MET A 170 -6.03 0.02 5.75
N PHE A 171 -5.54 -0.46 6.89
CA PHE A 171 -5.52 0.34 8.11
C PHE A 171 -4.64 1.58 7.98
N THR A 172 -3.42 1.44 7.44
CA THR A 172 -2.50 2.56 7.26
C THR A 172 -3.06 3.57 6.27
N SER A 173 -3.52 3.12 5.11
CA SER A 173 -4.10 3.99 4.09
C SER A 173 -5.38 4.68 4.54
N MET A 174 -6.29 3.98 5.24
CA MET A 174 -7.50 4.59 5.79
C MET A 174 -7.17 5.70 6.79
N LEU A 175 -6.25 5.46 7.73
CA LEU A 175 -5.81 6.50 8.67
C LEU A 175 -5.21 7.69 7.94
N THR A 176 -4.35 7.44 6.93
CA THR A 176 -3.76 8.51 6.12
C THR A 176 -4.81 9.34 5.41
N PHE A 177 -5.80 8.74 4.73
CA PHE A 177 -6.84 9.51 4.04
C PHE A 177 -7.83 10.20 4.99
N MET A 178 -8.09 9.64 6.17
CA MET A 178 -8.86 10.35 7.20
C MET A 178 -8.11 11.58 7.72
N ASP A 179 -6.82 11.44 8.02
CA ASP A 179 -5.96 12.56 8.44
C ASP A 179 -5.88 13.64 7.35
N ILE A 180 -5.78 13.24 6.08
CA ILE A 180 -5.84 14.15 4.92
C ILE A 180 -7.16 14.92 4.91
N ALA A 181 -8.27 14.21 5.06
CA ALA A 181 -9.60 14.81 5.04
C ALA A 181 -9.80 15.80 6.18
N LEU A 182 -9.31 15.47 7.39
CA LEU A 182 -9.33 16.38 8.54
C LEU A 182 -8.49 17.63 8.28
N LYS A 183 -7.25 17.47 7.79
CA LYS A 183 -6.36 18.61 7.46
C LYS A 183 -6.95 19.52 6.38
N ARG A 184 -7.65 18.95 5.40
CA ARG A 184 -8.32 19.70 4.33
C ARG A 184 -9.70 20.24 4.73
N GLY A 185 -10.14 20.04 5.98
CA GLY A 185 -11.46 20.47 6.44
C GLY A 185 -12.64 19.79 5.72
N LEU A 186 -12.42 18.60 5.15
CA LEU A 186 -13.43 17.87 4.37
C LEU A 186 -14.39 17.07 5.25
N ILE A 187 -13.97 16.76 6.48
CA ILE A 187 -14.76 16.07 7.51
C ILE A 187 -14.70 16.92 8.78
N MET A 188 -15.86 17.20 9.37
CA MET A 188 -15.96 17.73 10.72
C MET A 188 -16.49 16.60 11.62
N PHE A 189 -15.84 16.35 12.75
CA PHE A 189 -16.49 15.59 13.82
C PHE A 189 -17.61 16.48 14.36
N LEU A 190 -18.86 16.07 14.15
CA LEU A 190 -20.03 16.65 14.81
C LEU A 190 -19.98 16.34 16.31
#